data_AF-A0AAW2Y1Z7-F1
#
_entry.id   AF-A0AAW2Y1Z7-F1
#
_cell.length_a   1.000
_cell.length_b   1.000
_cell.length_c   1.000
_cell.angle_alpha   90.00
_cell.angle_beta   90.00
_cell.angle_gamma   90.00
#
_symmetry.space_group_name_H-M   'P 1'
#
loop_
_entity.id
_entity.type
_entity.pdbx_description
1 polymer ?
#
loop_
_entity_poly.entity_id
_entity_poly.type
_entity_poly.pdbx_seq_one_letter_code
_entity_poly.pdbx_strand_id
1 'polypeptide(L)'
;MRILRNHTQRSDAQWIPCPIDPSHSVLEENLQSHLNRCPLLKQAQSLSCQPFYQKGINAGREDEEEGGEEMDVAPKDSIFTSEMKRSAVYAMSAPKFLELIAKIKSVHASICNSIPDSFRIPEACSIWTNREVDKKLPYQEKHVLQQASILGNLEEFGVLRKASLISNATTEQCDSNKESERDADVSAVVEFGAGRGYLTQMLADCYGIKKVLLVERKSYKLKADRSLRQKESLELERLRIDIEDLNLNAVESLQGVGYMAIGKHLCGPATDVTLRCCIRQRSNENTDAQSQASCYLRGLAIATCCHHLCQWKNYISNSTETIILLHL
;
A
#
# COMPACT_ATOMS: atom_id res chain seq x y z
N MET A 1 -41.27 -2.04 24.26
CA MET A 1 -40.03 -1.28 24.54
C MET A 1 -39.48 -1.70 25.89
N ARG A 2 -38.46 -2.57 25.93
CA ARG A 2 -37.71 -2.89 27.17
C ARG A 2 -36.33 -2.24 27.02
N ILE A 3 -36.12 -1.13 27.72
CA ILE A 3 -34.81 -0.48 27.83
C ILE A 3 -34.14 -1.07 29.07
N LEU A 4 -33.18 -1.98 28.88
CA LEU A 4 -32.27 -2.41 29.95
C LEU A 4 -31.18 -1.34 30.10
N ARG A 5 -31.41 -0.37 30.99
CA ARG A 5 -30.39 0.59 31.46
C ARG A 5 -29.65 -0.04 32.65
N ASN A 6 -28.55 -0.75 32.38
CA ASN A 6 -27.54 -1.00 33.40
C ASN A 6 -26.66 0.26 33.52
N HIS A 7 -27.08 1.21 34.36
CA HIS A 7 -26.19 2.25 34.86
C HIS A 7 -25.67 1.81 36.23
N THR A 8 -24.58 1.06 36.23
CA THR A 8 -23.69 1.03 37.40
C THR A 8 -22.99 2.40 37.50
N GLN A 9 -22.99 2.99 38.69
CA GLN A 9 -22.20 4.19 39.00
C GLN A 9 -20.77 3.98 38.50
N ARG A 10 -20.26 4.90 37.66
CA ARG A 10 -18.84 4.91 37.30
C ARG A 10 -18.07 5.13 38.60
N SER A 11 -17.25 4.14 38.99
CA SER A 11 -16.25 4.34 40.03
C SER A 11 -15.31 5.48 39.61
N ASP A 12 -14.83 6.26 40.59
CA ASP A 12 -13.72 7.23 40.44
C ASP A 12 -12.37 6.53 40.15
N ALA A 13 -12.41 5.34 39.55
CA ALA A 13 -11.24 4.52 39.31
C ALA A 13 -10.40 5.12 38.18
N GLN A 14 -9.08 5.14 38.40
CA GLN A 14 -8.10 5.74 37.49
C GLN A 14 -8.04 4.96 36.17
N TRP A 15 -8.23 5.67 35.06
CA TRP A 15 -8.07 5.14 33.71
C TRP A 15 -6.69 5.49 33.19
N ILE A 16 -5.95 4.48 32.75
CA ILE A 16 -4.62 4.63 32.16
C ILE A 16 -4.64 4.16 30.70
N PRO A 17 -3.80 4.74 29.82
CA PRO A 17 -3.66 4.23 28.45
C PRO A 17 -3.09 2.81 28.49
N CYS A 18 -3.60 1.92 27.64
CA CYS A 18 -3.06 0.58 27.51
C CYS A 18 -1.60 0.65 26.98
N PRO A 19 -0.64 -0.04 27.62
CA PRO A 19 0.76 0.01 27.20
C PRO A 19 1.03 -0.77 25.89
N ILE A 20 0.14 -1.70 25.52
CA ILE A 20 0.20 -2.43 24.25
C ILE A 20 -0.42 -1.60 23.13
N ASP A 21 -1.54 -0.93 23.39
CA ASP A 21 -2.26 -0.11 22.42
C ASP A 21 -2.75 1.19 23.06
N PRO A 22 -1.98 2.29 22.95
CA PRO A 22 -2.32 3.57 23.55
C PRO A 22 -3.60 4.22 22.99
N SER A 23 -4.23 3.64 21.95
CA SER A 23 -5.48 4.16 21.39
C SER A 23 -6.72 3.91 22.26
N HIS A 24 -6.59 3.10 23.31
CA HIS A 24 -7.65 2.88 24.29
C HIS A 24 -7.11 2.89 25.73
N SER A 25 -8.02 3.16 26.66
CA SER A 25 -7.72 3.20 28.10
C SER A 25 -8.37 2.03 28.82
N VAL A 26 -7.74 1.61 29.90
CA VAL A 26 -8.22 0.57 30.80
C VAL A 26 -8.19 1.07 32.23
N LEU A 27 -9.08 0.55 33.05
CA LEU A 27 -9.00 0.76 34.50
C LEU A 27 -7.67 0.19 35.00
N GLU A 28 -6.95 0.97 35.79
CA GLU A 28 -5.63 0.59 36.32
C GLU A 28 -5.69 -0.77 37.06
N GLU A 29 -6.70 -0.97 37.89
CA GLU A 29 -6.96 -2.24 38.59
C GLU A 29 -7.13 -3.45 37.65
N ASN A 30 -7.58 -3.22 36.41
CA ASN A 30 -7.85 -4.25 35.43
C ASN A 30 -6.70 -4.43 34.42
N LEU A 31 -5.63 -3.63 34.50
CA LEU A 31 -4.53 -3.62 33.53
C LEU A 31 -3.96 -5.02 33.29
N GLN A 32 -3.59 -5.74 34.36
CA GLN A 32 -2.96 -7.06 34.23
C GLN A 32 -3.88 -8.07 33.52
N SER A 33 -5.16 -8.09 33.88
CA SER A 33 -6.15 -8.92 33.20
C SER A 33 -6.34 -8.52 31.73
N HIS A 34 -6.22 -7.22 31.43
CA HIS A 34 -6.36 -6.68 30.09
C HIS A 34 -5.18 -7.07 29.19
N LEU A 35 -3.93 -7.02 29.67
CA LEU A 35 -2.74 -7.29 28.85
C LEU A 35 -2.84 -8.63 28.12
N ASN A 36 -3.33 -9.68 28.80
CA ASN A 36 -3.53 -11.02 28.23
C ASN A 36 -4.68 -11.13 27.20
N ARG A 37 -5.59 -10.16 27.18
CA ARG A 37 -6.77 -10.14 26.30
C ARG A 37 -6.84 -8.92 25.39
N CYS A 38 -5.77 -8.12 25.36
CA CYS A 38 -5.70 -6.93 24.53
C CYS A 38 -5.98 -7.31 23.07
N PRO A 39 -6.93 -6.66 22.39
CA PRO A 39 -7.23 -6.98 21.00
C PRO A 39 -6.02 -6.85 20.08
N LEU A 40 -5.15 -5.85 20.31
CA LEU A 40 -3.94 -5.67 19.51
C LEU A 40 -2.93 -6.80 19.73
N LEU A 41 -2.76 -7.27 20.97
CA LEU A 41 -1.90 -8.42 21.28
C LEU A 41 -2.38 -9.68 20.56
N LYS A 42 -3.67 -10.02 20.70
CA LYS A 42 -4.27 -11.19 20.04
C LYS A 42 -4.14 -11.13 18.53
N GLN A 43 -4.33 -9.93 17.97
CA GLN A 43 -4.14 -9.71 16.54
C GLN A 43 -2.67 -9.95 16.14
N ALA A 44 -1.70 -9.41 16.88
CA ALA A 44 -0.28 -9.60 16.59
C ALA A 44 0.11 -11.09 16.63
N GLN A 45 -0.37 -11.83 17.64
CA GLN A 45 -0.15 -13.28 17.75
C GLN A 45 -0.78 -14.04 16.59
N SER A 46 -2.02 -13.72 16.22
CA SER A 46 -2.69 -14.35 15.08
C SER A 46 -2.00 -14.04 13.76
N LEU A 47 -1.46 -12.82 13.62
CA LEU A 47 -0.73 -12.37 12.44
C LEU A 47 0.63 -13.06 12.33
N SER A 48 1.35 -13.24 13.45
CA SER A 48 2.65 -13.90 13.45
C SER A 48 2.63 -15.37 13.02
N CYS A 49 1.45 -16.02 13.05
CA CYS A 49 1.25 -17.38 12.57
C CYS A 49 0.86 -17.46 11.09
N GLN A 50 0.67 -16.32 10.42
CA GLN A 50 0.26 -16.30 9.01
C GLN A 50 1.47 -16.53 8.09
N PRO A 51 1.32 -17.30 6.99
CA PRO A 51 2.42 -17.56 6.06
C PRO A 51 2.93 -16.28 5.38
N PHE A 52 2.05 -15.31 5.14
CA PHE A 52 2.38 -14.02 4.55
C PHE A 52 3.01 -13.01 5.51
N TYR A 53 3.18 -13.36 6.80
CA TYR A 53 3.84 -12.50 7.77
C TYR A 53 5.33 -12.86 7.86
N GLN A 54 6.18 -11.90 7.49
CA GLN A 54 7.61 -11.98 7.72
C GLN A 54 8.12 -10.62 8.19
N LYS A 55 8.43 -10.53 9.48
CA LYS A 55 8.85 -9.28 10.13
C LYS A 55 10.00 -8.62 9.37
N GLY A 56 9.82 -7.36 8.97
CA GLY A 56 10.83 -6.54 8.33
C GLY A 56 11.27 -7.01 6.94
N ILE A 57 10.51 -7.88 6.26
CA ILE A 57 10.90 -8.36 4.92
C ILE A 57 11.04 -7.21 3.91
N ASN A 58 10.25 -6.16 4.05
CA ASN A 58 10.31 -4.97 3.21
C ASN A 58 10.91 -3.78 3.97
N ALA A 59 11.58 -4.01 5.10
CA ALA A 59 12.27 -2.98 5.87
C ALA A 59 13.60 -2.59 5.20
N GLY A 60 13.96 -1.31 5.33
CA GLY A 60 15.22 -0.78 4.83
C GLY A 60 16.43 -1.50 5.40
N ARG A 61 17.42 -1.86 4.57
CA ARG A 61 18.72 -2.29 5.09
C ARG A 61 19.40 -1.06 5.71
N GLU A 62 19.98 -1.25 6.88
CA GLU A 62 20.93 -0.27 7.39
C GLU A 62 22.21 -0.48 6.56
N ASP A 63 22.78 0.60 6.04
CA ASP A 63 24.02 0.55 5.27
C ASP A 63 25.12 -0.01 6.21
N GLU A 64 25.32 -1.33 6.22
CA GLU A 64 26.60 -1.90 6.62
C GLU A 64 27.56 -1.51 5.50
N GLU A 65 28.41 -0.52 5.76
CA GLU A 65 29.49 -0.14 4.86
C GLU A 65 30.27 -1.39 4.46
N GLU A 66 30.23 -1.74 3.17
CA GLU A 66 31.02 -2.82 2.61
C GLU A 66 32.52 -2.53 2.80
N GLY A 67 33.18 -3.33 3.63
CA GLY A 67 34.59 -3.69 3.49
C GLY A 67 35.65 -2.70 3.96
N GLY A 68 36.20 -2.97 5.15
CA GLY A 68 37.50 -2.45 5.60
C GLY A 68 37.94 -3.10 6.90
N GLU A 69 39.11 -3.71 6.90
CA GLU A 69 39.67 -4.63 7.90
C GLU A 69 39.86 -4.03 9.31
N GLU A 70 40.02 -4.94 10.27
CA GLU A 70 40.32 -4.75 11.69
C GLU A 70 41.23 -3.55 12.03
N MET A 71 40.77 -2.62 12.87
CA MET A 71 41.42 -2.20 14.12
C MET A 71 40.71 -1.01 14.78
N ASP A 72 40.73 -1.05 16.11
CA ASP A 72 40.42 -0.01 17.10
C ASP A 72 38.96 0.30 17.48
N VAL A 73 38.79 0.25 18.80
CA VAL A 73 37.58 0.45 19.60
C VAL A 73 37.11 1.90 19.49
N ALA A 74 36.40 2.23 18.42
CA ALA A 74 35.58 3.44 18.34
C ALA A 74 34.13 3.14 18.76
N PRO A 75 33.41 4.07 19.41
CA PRO A 75 32.07 3.82 19.90
C PRO A 75 31.12 3.56 18.73
N LYS A 76 30.46 2.40 18.76
CA LYS A 76 29.38 2.01 17.84
C LYS A 76 28.37 3.14 17.64
N ASP A 77 28.14 3.46 16.37
CA ASP A 77 26.89 3.96 15.81
C ASP A 77 26.29 5.22 16.44
N SER A 78 26.72 6.38 15.94
CA SER A 78 25.96 7.63 16.10
C SER A 78 24.64 7.52 15.32
N ILE A 79 23.61 6.96 15.96
CA ILE A 79 22.23 6.99 15.48
C ILE A 79 21.81 8.45 15.31
N PHE A 80 21.86 8.97 14.08
CA PHE A 80 21.42 10.33 13.78
C PHE A 80 19.90 10.42 13.86
N THR A 81 19.37 10.91 14.98
CA THR A 81 17.94 11.17 15.12
C THR A 81 17.48 12.28 14.18
N SER A 82 16.18 12.31 13.86
CA SER A 82 15.58 13.41 13.09
C SER A 82 15.78 14.77 13.75
N GLU A 83 15.88 14.81 15.08
CA GLU A 83 16.21 16.01 15.84
C GLU A 83 17.65 16.44 15.61
N MET A 84 18.62 15.52 15.71
CA MET A 84 20.03 15.81 15.43
C MET A 84 20.24 16.35 14.01
N LYS A 85 19.55 15.76 13.01
CA LYS A 85 19.59 16.23 11.62
C LYS A 85 19.06 17.66 11.47
N ARG A 86 17.94 17.99 12.12
CA ARG A 86 17.37 19.35 12.12
C ARG A 86 18.31 20.34 12.81
N SER A 87 18.83 19.98 13.97
CA SER A 87 19.77 20.81 14.73
C SER A 87 21.04 21.10 13.92
N ALA A 88 21.57 20.11 13.18
CA ALA A 88 22.70 20.31 12.29
C ALA A 88 22.41 21.33 11.19
N VAL A 89 21.21 21.28 10.58
CA VAL A 89 20.77 22.27 9.57
C VAL A 89 20.60 23.66 10.19
N TYR A 90 19.95 23.76 11.36
CA TYR A 90 19.76 25.04 12.04
C TYR A 90 21.07 25.69 12.52
N ALA A 91 22.09 24.88 12.82
CA ALA A 91 23.41 25.35 13.20
C ALA A 91 24.27 25.80 12.00
N MET A 92 23.81 25.62 10.75
CA MET A 92 24.57 26.04 9.58
C MET A 92 24.59 27.55 9.41
N SER A 93 25.76 28.09 9.06
CA SER A 93 25.87 29.47 8.57
C SER A 93 25.12 29.63 7.25
N ALA A 94 24.57 30.82 6.98
CA ALA A 94 23.85 31.10 5.74
C ALA A 94 24.62 30.74 4.44
N PRO A 95 25.94 31.00 4.29
CA PRO A 95 26.67 30.61 3.09
C PRO A 95 26.67 29.09 2.84
N LYS A 96 27.00 28.30 3.88
CA LYS A 96 26.97 26.82 3.81
C LYS A 96 25.58 26.27 3.49
N PHE A 97 24.54 26.88 4.05
CA PHE A 97 23.16 26.48 3.75
C PHE A 97 22.82 26.74 2.27
N LEU A 98 23.23 27.88 1.71
CA LEU A 98 23.03 28.18 0.29
C LEU A 98 23.82 27.23 -0.63
N GLU A 99 25.04 26.86 -0.27
CA GLU A 99 25.82 25.84 -1.00
C GLU A 99 25.11 24.48 -1.00
N LEU A 100 24.55 24.06 0.15
CA LEU A 100 23.76 22.83 0.24
C LEU A 100 22.53 22.88 -0.67
N ILE A 101 21.79 23.99 -0.68
CA ILE A 101 20.64 24.17 -1.57
C ILE A 101 21.07 24.14 -3.04
N ALA A 102 22.19 24.79 -3.39
CA ALA A 102 22.72 24.77 -4.75
C ALA A 102 23.08 23.34 -5.19
N LYS A 103 23.72 22.55 -4.30
CA LYS A 103 24.02 21.15 -4.55
C LYS A 103 22.75 20.32 -4.78
N ILE A 104 21.73 20.47 -3.93
CA ILE A 104 20.44 19.77 -4.08
C ILE A 104 19.78 20.13 -5.41
N LYS A 105 19.73 21.43 -5.76
CA LYS A 105 19.14 21.88 -7.03
C LYS A 105 19.90 21.36 -8.24
N SER A 106 21.23 21.32 -8.18
CA SER A 106 22.08 20.79 -9.25
C SER A 106 21.82 19.30 -9.48
N VAL A 107 21.82 18.50 -8.40
CA VAL A 107 21.51 17.06 -8.46
C VAL A 107 20.07 16.82 -8.94
N HIS A 108 19.11 17.59 -8.44
CA HIS A 108 17.72 17.51 -8.91
C HIS A 108 17.64 17.80 -10.41
N ALA A 109 18.29 18.85 -10.91
CA ALA A 109 18.29 19.19 -12.33
C ALA A 109 19.02 18.14 -13.20
N SER A 110 20.02 17.43 -12.66
CA SER A 110 20.72 16.38 -13.39
C SER A 110 19.97 15.05 -13.46
N ILE A 111 19.13 14.76 -12.46
CA ILE A 111 18.39 13.48 -12.36
C ILE A 111 16.96 13.63 -12.90
N CYS A 112 16.29 14.71 -12.54
CA CYS A 112 14.88 14.93 -12.84
C CYS A 112 14.74 15.64 -14.19
N ASN A 113 14.54 14.86 -15.24
CA ASN A 113 13.95 15.36 -16.49
C ASN A 113 12.47 15.70 -16.25
N SER A 114 11.84 16.49 -17.13
CA SER A 114 10.44 16.88 -16.98
C SER A 114 9.56 15.65 -16.70
N ILE A 115 9.00 15.57 -15.49
CA ILE A 115 8.00 14.56 -15.17
C ILE A 115 6.72 15.00 -15.88
N PRO A 116 6.18 14.21 -16.82
CA PRO A 116 4.98 14.62 -17.54
C PRO A 116 3.79 14.60 -16.59
N ASP A 117 3.04 15.70 -16.58
CA ASP A 117 1.75 15.76 -15.89
C ASP A 117 0.72 14.98 -16.70
N SER A 118 -0.07 14.13 -16.03
CA SER A 118 -1.15 13.38 -16.68
C SER A 118 -2.41 13.39 -15.82
N PHE A 119 -3.52 13.80 -16.44
CA PHE A 119 -4.84 13.75 -15.84
C PHE A 119 -5.82 13.12 -16.84
N ARG A 120 -6.26 11.90 -16.55
CA ARG A 120 -7.09 11.09 -17.46
C ARG A 120 -8.33 10.58 -16.75
N ILE A 121 -9.51 10.94 -17.23
CA ILE A 121 -10.77 10.41 -16.70
C ILE A 121 -11.32 9.44 -17.74
N PRO A 122 -11.24 8.12 -17.52
CA PRO A 122 -11.74 7.15 -18.48
C PRO A 122 -13.27 7.14 -18.46
N GLU A 123 -13.89 6.88 -19.62
CA GLU A 123 -15.35 6.83 -19.75
C GLU A 123 -15.99 5.77 -18.83
N ALA A 124 -15.27 4.68 -18.56
CA ALA A 124 -15.70 3.64 -17.63
C ALA A 124 -15.98 4.18 -16.22
N CYS A 125 -15.30 5.25 -15.81
CA CYS A 125 -15.49 5.91 -14.51
C CYS A 125 -16.65 6.92 -14.48
N SER A 126 -17.38 7.11 -15.59
CA SER A 126 -18.47 8.09 -15.71
C SER A 126 -19.55 7.95 -14.63
N ILE A 127 -19.91 6.72 -14.25
CA ILE A 127 -20.88 6.46 -13.17
C ILE A 127 -20.45 7.10 -11.83
N TRP A 128 -19.14 7.15 -11.56
CA TRP A 128 -18.58 7.76 -10.36
C TRP A 128 -18.46 9.27 -10.51
N THR A 129 -18.01 9.78 -11.66
CA THR A 129 -17.82 11.22 -11.88
C THR A 129 -19.15 11.97 -12.04
N ASN A 130 -20.16 11.34 -12.63
CA ASN A 130 -21.50 11.89 -12.82
C ASN A 130 -22.39 11.75 -11.58
N ARG A 131 -21.85 11.17 -10.49
CA ARG A 131 -22.56 10.95 -9.21
C ARG A 131 -23.78 10.02 -9.33
N GLU A 132 -23.68 9.05 -10.22
CA GLU A 132 -24.70 7.99 -10.42
C GLU A 132 -24.50 6.81 -9.46
N VAL A 133 -23.44 6.85 -8.64
CA VAL A 133 -23.16 5.89 -7.56
C VAL A 133 -24.09 6.05 -6.35
N ASP A 134 -24.19 4.99 -5.54
CA ASP A 134 -25.05 4.96 -4.34
C ASP A 134 -24.78 6.17 -3.43
N LYS A 135 -25.84 6.95 -3.16
CA LYS A 135 -25.83 8.13 -2.29
C LYS A 135 -25.41 7.82 -0.84
N LYS A 136 -25.37 6.55 -0.43
CA LYS A 136 -24.87 6.11 0.89
C LYS A 136 -23.34 6.05 0.97
N LEU A 137 -22.63 6.12 -0.17
CA LEU A 137 -21.17 6.14 -0.17
C LEU A 137 -20.66 7.51 0.29
N PRO A 138 -19.59 7.57 1.12
CA PRO A 138 -18.95 8.82 1.48
C PRO A 138 -18.25 9.41 0.23
N TYR A 139 -18.98 10.25 -0.50
CA TYR A 139 -18.52 10.88 -1.73
C TYR A 139 -17.79 12.18 -1.44
N GLN A 140 -16.62 12.34 -2.05
CA GLN A 140 -15.92 13.63 -2.15
C GLN A 140 -15.31 13.73 -3.54
N GLU A 141 -15.70 14.77 -4.27
CA GLU A 141 -15.37 14.94 -5.69
C GLU A 141 -13.86 14.88 -5.97
N LYS A 142 -13.05 15.57 -5.16
CA LYS A 142 -11.58 15.52 -5.25
C LYS A 142 -11.01 14.10 -5.17
N HIS A 143 -11.60 13.24 -4.32
CA HIS A 143 -11.14 11.87 -4.15
C HIS A 143 -11.59 11.00 -5.31
N VAL A 144 -12.75 11.28 -5.90
CA VAL A 144 -13.27 10.56 -7.07
C VAL A 144 -12.46 10.90 -8.30
N LEU A 145 -12.17 12.17 -8.56
CA LEU A 145 -11.33 12.59 -9.68
C LEU A 145 -9.91 12.00 -9.57
N GLN A 146 -9.32 12.00 -8.38
CA GLN A 146 -8.01 11.37 -8.17
C GLN A 146 -8.04 9.86 -8.45
N GLN A 147 -9.07 9.15 -7.97
CA GLN A 147 -9.23 7.71 -8.23
C GLN A 147 -9.41 7.45 -9.72
N ALA A 148 -10.28 8.20 -10.40
CA ALA A 148 -10.50 8.08 -11.83
C ALA A 148 -9.22 8.38 -12.63
N SER A 149 -8.42 9.38 -12.21
CA SER A 149 -7.11 9.68 -12.81
C SER A 149 -6.11 8.53 -12.69
N ILE A 150 -6.03 7.89 -11.51
CA ILE A 150 -5.21 6.69 -11.31
C ILE A 150 -5.62 5.60 -12.31
N LEU A 151 -6.92 5.33 -12.45
CA LEU A 151 -7.42 4.29 -13.35
C LEU A 151 -7.22 4.66 -14.83
N GLY A 152 -7.44 5.92 -15.21
CA GLY A 152 -7.24 6.39 -16.58
C GLY A 152 -5.79 6.27 -17.04
N ASN A 153 -4.84 6.56 -16.15
CA ASN A 153 -3.42 6.34 -16.46
C ASN A 153 -3.09 4.84 -16.58
N LEU A 154 -3.61 4.00 -15.67
CA LEU A 154 -3.43 2.55 -15.78
C LEU A 154 -4.01 1.97 -17.09
N GLU A 155 -5.11 2.54 -17.59
CA GLU A 155 -5.69 2.23 -18.90
C GLU A 155 -4.80 2.70 -20.05
N GLU A 156 -4.28 3.94 -20.00
CA GLU A 156 -3.36 4.49 -21.01
C GLU A 156 -2.06 3.69 -21.12
N PHE A 157 -1.54 3.19 -20.00
CA PHE A 157 -0.37 2.29 -19.97
C PHE A 157 -0.70 0.84 -20.35
N GLY A 158 -1.95 0.52 -20.68
CA GLY A 158 -2.40 -0.81 -21.09
C GLY A 158 -2.40 -1.86 -19.98
N VAL A 159 -2.28 -1.43 -18.72
CA VAL A 159 -2.37 -2.31 -17.54
C VAL A 159 -3.83 -2.66 -17.26
N LEU A 160 -4.72 -1.68 -17.36
CA LEU A 160 -6.17 -1.92 -17.40
C LEU A 160 -6.61 -2.09 -18.85
N ARG A 161 -7.43 -3.12 -19.08
CA ARG A 161 -8.21 -3.25 -20.30
C ARG A 161 -9.67 -3.25 -19.91
N LYS A 162 -10.50 -2.55 -20.68
CA LYS A 162 -11.94 -2.71 -20.57
C LYS A 162 -12.23 -4.18 -20.83
N ALA A 163 -12.87 -4.86 -19.88
CA ALA A 163 -13.40 -6.19 -20.13
C ALA A 163 -14.23 -6.08 -21.42
N SER A 164 -13.78 -6.77 -22.47
CA SER A 164 -14.49 -6.81 -23.75
C SER A 164 -15.95 -7.07 -23.42
N LEU A 165 -16.84 -6.17 -23.85
CA LEU A 165 -18.28 -6.39 -23.79
C LEU A 165 -18.59 -7.58 -24.72
N ILE A 166 -18.32 -8.80 -24.26
CA ILE A 166 -18.77 -10.03 -24.88
C ILE A 166 -19.80 -10.61 -23.94
N SER A 167 -21.03 -10.15 -24.10
CA SER A 167 -22.16 -11.03 -24.36
C SER A 167 -23.43 -10.22 -24.57
N ASN A 168 -23.95 -10.33 -25.79
CA ASN A 168 -25.35 -10.15 -26.22
C ASN A 168 -25.63 -8.95 -27.15
N ALA A 169 -25.12 -9.02 -28.40
CA ALA A 169 -25.94 -8.73 -29.59
C ALA A 169 -25.28 -9.29 -30.87
N THR A 170 -25.94 -10.32 -31.42
CA THR A 170 -25.98 -10.76 -32.84
C THR A 170 -24.71 -11.24 -33.54
N THR A 171 -24.63 -12.57 -33.67
CA THR A 171 -24.36 -13.36 -34.89
C THR A 171 -23.88 -12.58 -36.14
N GLU A 172 -22.67 -12.85 -36.61
CA GLU A 172 -22.37 -13.53 -37.89
C GLU A 172 -20.85 -13.74 -38.11
N GLN A 173 -20.54 -14.63 -39.05
CA GLN A 173 -19.33 -15.43 -39.31
C GLN A 173 -17.97 -14.74 -39.59
N CYS A 174 -16.95 -15.64 -39.62
CA CYS A 174 -15.57 -15.59 -40.15
C CYS A 174 -14.50 -15.03 -39.19
N ASP A 175 -13.31 -15.61 -39.00
CA ASP A 175 -12.59 -16.66 -39.71
C ASP A 175 -11.52 -17.28 -38.78
N SER A 176 -11.11 -18.51 -39.10
CA SER A 176 -10.19 -19.36 -38.32
C SER A 176 -8.76 -18.83 -38.13
N ASN A 177 -8.16 -19.24 -36.99
CA ASN A 177 -6.72 -19.32 -36.67
C ASN A 177 -5.99 -18.06 -36.17
N LYS A 178 -6.10 -17.81 -34.86
CA LYS A 178 -4.94 -17.47 -33.98
C LYS A 178 -5.20 -17.95 -32.55
N GLU A 179 -5.05 -19.26 -32.33
CA GLU A 179 -4.76 -19.80 -31.00
C GLU A 179 -3.30 -19.49 -30.66
N SER A 180 -3.03 -18.32 -30.09
CA SER A 180 -1.88 -18.06 -29.20
C SER A 180 -1.83 -16.58 -28.82
N GLU A 181 -2.33 -16.22 -27.65
CA GLU A 181 -1.71 -15.23 -26.76
C GLU A 181 -2.39 -15.39 -25.41
N ARG A 182 -1.61 -15.71 -24.37
CA ARG A 182 -2.06 -15.91 -22.99
C ARG A 182 -3.03 -14.79 -22.62
N ASP A 183 -4.27 -15.14 -22.35
CA ASP A 183 -5.34 -14.22 -21.94
C ASP A 183 -4.94 -13.57 -20.61
N ALA A 184 -4.13 -12.52 -20.71
CA ALA A 184 -3.55 -11.81 -19.59
C ALA A 184 -4.56 -10.80 -19.06
N ASP A 185 -5.75 -11.29 -18.70
CA ASP A 185 -6.75 -10.54 -17.94
C ASP A 185 -6.23 -10.34 -16.52
N VAL A 186 -6.09 -9.09 -16.06
CA VAL A 186 -5.59 -8.79 -14.71
C VAL A 186 -6.60 -9.36 -13.72
N SER A 187 -6.27 -10.51 -13.16
CA SER A 187 -7.23 -11.29 -12.39
C SER A 187 -7.33 -10.82 -10.94
N ALA A 188 -6.31 -10.11 -10.45
CA ALA A 188 -6.25 -9.62 -9.07
C ALA A 188 -5.75 -8.18 -8.95
N VAL A 189 -6.21 -7.49 -7.92
CA VAL A 189 -5.71 -6.18 -7.50
C VAL A 189 -5.31 -6.20 -6.04
N VAL A 190 -4.16 -5.58 -5.76
CA VAL A 190 -3.63 -5.36 -4.41
C VAL A 190 -3.66 -3.86 -4.13
N GLU A 191 -4.54 -3.40 -3.24
CA GLU A 191 -4.55 -2.01 -2.78
C GLU A 191 -3.74 -1.87 -1.49
N PHE A 192 -2.60 -1.19 -1.58
CA PHE A 192 -1.75 -0.85 -0.44
C PHE A 192 -2.22 0.44 0.23
N GLY A 193 -2.30 0.43 1.55
CA GLY A 193 -2.85 1.55 2.30
C GLY A 193 -4.33 1.76 1.97
N ALA A 194 -5.08 0.66 1.85
CA ALA A 194 -6.43 0.67 1.31
C ALA A 194 -7.39 1.55 2.11
N GLY A 195 -7.13 1.77 3.40
CA GLY A 195 -8.04 2.50 4.29
C GLY A 195 -9.47 1.95 4.18
N ARG A 196 -10.37 2.74 3.59
CA ARG A 196 -11.77 2.36 3.37
C ARG A 196 -12.03 1.54 2.09
N GLY A 197 -11.08 1.41 1.16
CA GLY A 197 -11.17 0.57 -0.04
C GLY A 197 -11.94 1.15 -1.23
N TYR A 198 -12.16 2.48 -1.26
CA TYR A 198 -12.97 3.11 -2.32
C TYR A 198 -12.28 3.17 -3.68
N LEU A 199 -10.94 3.20 -3.73
CA LEU A 199 -10.22 3.13 -5.00
C LEU A 199 -10.48 1.75 -5.66
N THR A 200 -10.36 0.67 -4.90
CA THR A 200 -10.74 -0.66 -5.41
C THR A 200 -12.23 -0.79 -5.70
N GLN A 201 -13.12 -0.12 -4.95
CA GLN A 201 -14.54 -0.11 -5.28
C GLN A 201 -14.80 0.49 -6.66
N MET A 202 -14.20 1.65 -6.96
CA MET A 202 -14.32 2.28 -8.29
C MET A 202 -13.79 1.34 -9.37
N LEU A 203 -12.61 0.76 -9.16
CA LEU A 203 -12.03 -0.21 -10.07
C LEU A 203 -12.95 -1.42 -10.34
N ALA A 204 -13.53 -2.00 -9.29
CA ALA A 204 -14.43 -3.15 -9.39
C ALA A 204 -15.78 -2.80 -10.05
N ASP A 205 -16.23 -1.55 -9.94
CA ASP A 205 -17.43 -1.06 -10.62
C ASP A 205 -17.19 -0.81 -12.11
N CYS A 206 -15.98 -0.36 -12.48
CA CYS A 206 -15.69 0.11 -13.85
C CYS A 206 -15.02 -0.95 -14.75
N TYR A 207 -14.24 -1.88 -14.18
CA TYR A 207 -13.37 -2.79 -14.93
C TYR A 207 -13.61 -4.28 -14.65
N GLY A 208 -14.52 -4.65 -13.73
CA GLY A 208 -14.92 -6.05 -13.56
C GLY A 208 -13.87 -6.98 -12.93
N ILE A 209 -13.08 -6.46 -11.98
CA ILE A 209 -12.04 -7.23 -11.27
C ILE A 209 -12.63 -8.38 -10.45
N LYS A 210 -12.00 -9.56 -10.56
CA LYS A 210 -12.46 -10.81 -9.92
C LYS A 210 -11.85 -11.06 -8.54
N LYS A 211 -10.64 -10.57 -8.27
CA LYS A 211 -9.96 -10.79 -6.99
C LYS A 211 -9.36 -9.52 -6.44
N VAL A 212 -9.58 -9.28 -5.15
CA VAL A 212 -9.14 -8.08 -4.45
C VAL A 212 -8.45 -8.46 -3.15
N LEU A 213 -7.24 -7.95 -2.97
CA LEU A 213 -6.49 -7.95 -1.72
C LEU A 213 -6.33 -6.51 -1.22
N LEU A 214 -6.89 -6.20 -0.06
CA LEU A 214 -6.75 -4.88 0.59
C LEU A 214 -5.75 -4.97 1.74
N VAL A 215 -4.68 -4.19 1.69
CA VAL A 215 -3.62 -4.16 2.73
C VAL A 215 -3.73 -2.88 3.54
N GLU A 216 -3.89 -2.99 4.86
CA GLU A 216 -4.03 -1.84 5.75
C GLU A 216 -3.66 -2.18 7.19
N ARG A 217 -3.00 -1.28 7.92
CA ARG A 217 -2.60 -1.49 9.32
C ARG A 217 -3.78 -1.39 10.29
N LYS A 218 -4.78 -0.56 9.96
CA LYS A 218 -5.89 -0.19 10.85
C LYS A 218 -7.26 -0.60 10.30
N SER A 219 -8.22 -0.77 11.21
CA SER A 219 -9.62 -0.94 10.81
C SER A 219 -10.30 0.43 10.73
N TYR A 220 -11.04 0.66 9.65
CA TYR A 220 -11.82 1.88 9.45
C TYR A 220 -13.32 1.56 9.49
N LYS A 221 -14.12 2.55 9.90
CA LYS A 221 -15.59 2.52 9.72
C LYS A 221 -15.93 2.89 8.27
N LEU A 222 -17.10 2.46 7.80
CA LEU A 222 -17.62 2.76 6.45
C LEU A 222 -16.65 2.28 5.36
N LYS A 223 -16.26 1.01 5.42
CA LYS A 223 -15.45 0.35 4.39
C LYS A 223 -16.32 -0.08 3.21
N ALA A 224 -15.74 -0.04 2.02
CA ALA A 224 -16.32 -0.57 0.79
C ALA A 224 -16.53 -2.09 0.82
N ASP A 225 -15.96 -2.80 1.81
CA ASP A 225 -16.02 -4.27 1.93
C ASP A 225 -17.44 -4.84 1.75
N ARG A 226 -18.47 -4.16 2.27
CA ARG A 226 -19.87 -4.62 2.12
C ARG A 226 -20.30 -4.58 0.65
N SER A 227 -20.08 -3.46 -0.02
CA SER A 227 -20.45 -3.26 -1.43
C SER A 227 -19.64 -4.17 -2.35
N LEU A 228 -18.34 -4.34 -2.07
CA LEU A 228 -17.48 -5.24 -2.81
C LEU A 228 -17.95 -6.70 -2.71
N ARG A 229 -18.33 -7.17 -1.51
CA ARG A 229 -18.84 -8.54 -1.31
C ARG A 229 -20.22 -8.81 -1.93
N GLN A 230 -20.95 -7.77 -2.35
CA GLN A 230 -22.22 -7.94 -3.06
C GLN A 230 -22.02 -8.28 -4.55
N LYS A 231 -20.80 -8.16 -5.09
CA LYS A 231 -20.48 -8.57 -6.45
C LYS A 231 -20.22 -10.08 -6.47
N GLU A 232 -21.10 -10.83 -7.14
CA GLU A 232 -21.11 -12.31 -7.11
C GLU A 232 -19.79 -12.95 -7.58
N SER A 233 -19.05 -12.30 -8.48
CA SER A 233 -17.80 -12.80 -9.05
C SER A 233 -16.52 -12.20 -8.42
N LEU A 234 -16.64 -11.48 -7.30
CA LEU A 234 -15.52 -10.80 -6.65
C LEU A 234 -15.11 -11.47 -5.34
N GLU A 235 -13.89 -11.99 -5.31
CA GLU A 235 -13.23 -12.48 -4.11
C GLU A 235 -12.56 -11.32 -3.37
N LEU A 236 -12.93 -11.10 -2.10
CA LEU A 236 -12.37 -10.04 -1.26
C LEU A 236 -11.64 -10.59 -0.04
N GLU A 237 -10.34 -10.37 -0.02
CA GLU A 237 -9.45 -10.54 1.13
C GLU A 237 -8.96 -9.17 1.64
N ARG A 238 -8.91 -8.98 2.96
CA ARG A 238 -8.36 -7.77 3.58
C ARG A 238 -7.39 -8.16 4.68
N LEU A 239 -6.11 -7.87 4.47
CA LEU A 239 -5.05 -8.14 5.42
C LEU A 239 -4.82 -6.95 6.34
N ARG A 240 -4.89 -7.21 7.66
CA ARG A 240 -4.54 -6.21 8.67
C ARG A 240 -3.09 -6.35 9.10
N ILE A 241 -2.18 -5.86 8.25
CA ILE A 241 -0.72 -6.06 8.33
C ILE A 241 0.02 -4.76 7.98
N ASP A 242 1.24 -4.60 8.51
CA ASP A 242 2.18 -3.59 8.02
C ASP A 242 2.78 -4.04 6.68
N ILE A 243 2.82 -3.17 5.68
CA ILE A 243 3.47 -3.46 4.39
C ILE A 243 4.93 -3.85 4.61
N GLU A 244 5.58 -3.32 5.66
CA GLU A 244 6.96 -3.67 6.05
C GLU A 244 7.14 -5.17 6.33
N ASP A 245 6.08 -5.83 6.80
CA ASP A 245 6.09 -7.23 7.24
C ASP A 245 5.39 -8.18 6.24
N LEU A 246 4.89 -7.67 5.11
CA LEU A 246 4.06 -8.44 4.18
C LEU A 246 4.88 -9.14 3.09
N ASN A 247 4.78 -10.47 3.02
CA ASN A 247 5.26 -11.28 1.90
C ASN A 247 4.09 -11.67 0.98
N LEU A 248 3.96 -11.00 -0.18
CA LEU A 248 2.90 -11.28 -1.15
C LEU A 248 2.95 -12.70 -1.73
N ASN A 249 4.14 -13.28 -1.89
CA ASN A 249 4.28 -14.63 -2.46
C ASN A 249 3.71 -15.72 -1.55
N ALA A 250 3.61 -15.42 -0.26
CA ALA A 250 3.02 -16.33 0.73
C ALA A 250 1.53 -16.04 0.99
N VAL A 251 0.91 -15.13 0.22
CA VAL A 251 -0.54 -14.95 0.19
C VAL A 251 -1.15 -15.98 -0.76
N GLU A 252 -1.81 -16.99 -0.20
CA GLU A 252 -2.39 -18.12 -0.92
C GLU A 252 -3.31 -17.68 -2.08
N SER A 253 -4.16 -16.68 -1.85
CA SER A 253 -5.10 -16.19 -2.85
C SER A 253 -4.43 -15.58 -4.09
N LEU A 254 -3.15 -15.18 -4.01
CA LEU A 254 -2.40 -14.59 -5.11
C LEU A 254 -1.48 -15.56 -5.85
N GLN A 255 -1.33 -16.80 -5.38
CA GLN A 255 -0.40 -17.76 -5.99
C GLN A 255 -0.70 -18.02 -7.47
N GLY A 256 0.31 -17.83 -8.33
CA GLY A 256 0.20 -17.96 -9.79
C GLY A 256 -0.65 -16.89 -10.47
N VAL A 257 -1.12 -15.87 -9.73
CA VAL A 257 -2.00 -14.81 -10.25
C VAL A 257 -1.19 -13.58 -10.62
N GLY A 258 -1.41 -13.09 -11.84
CA GLY A 258 -0.92 -11.77 -12.25
C GLY A 258 -1.78 -10.68 -11.62
N TYR A 259 -1.15 -9.75 -10.90
CA TYR A 259 -1.86 -8.73 -10.14
C TYR A 259 -1.41 -7.31 -10.48
N MET A 260 -2.32 -6.35 -10.25
CA MET A 260 -2.02 -4.92 -10.27
C MET A 260 -1.90 -4.39 -8.86
N ALA A 261 -0.83 -3.64 -8.58
CA ALA A 261 -0.68 -2.93 -7.33
C ALA A 261 -1.20 -1.50 -7.47
N ILE A 262 -2.03 -1.07 -6.53
CA ILE A 262 -2.50 0.32 -6.47
C ILE A 262 -2.38 0.86 -5.06
N GLY A 263 -2.28 2.18 -4.92
CA GLY A 263 -2.29 2.80 -3.60
C GLY A 263 -2.54 4.30 -3.69
N LYS A 264 -3.31 4.83 -2.73
CA LYS A 264 -3.49 6.27 -2.58
C LYS A 264 -3.07 6.71 -1.19
N HIS A 265 -2.43 7.86 -1.12
CA HIS A 265 -1.90 8.43 0.11
C HIS A 265 -0.83 7.57 0.79
N LEU A 266 -0.16 6.68 0.06
CA LEU A 266 1.09 6.10 0.53
C LEU A 266 2.10 7.25 0.64
N CYS A 267 2.57 7.55 1.85
CA CYS A 267 3.46 8.66 2.11
C CYS A 267 4.70 8.24 2.87
N GLY A 268 5.79 8.97 2.62
CA GLY A 268 7.10 8.70 3.19
C GLY A 268 7.53 7.24 2.93
N PRO A 269 8.00 6.52 3.97
CA PRO A 269 8.49 5.16 3.84
C PRO A 269 7.51 4.14 3.23
N ALA A 270 6.21 4.36 3.37
CA ALA A 270 5.21 3.40 2.90
C ALA A 270 5.29 3.18 1.39
N THR A 271 5.66 4.21 0.62
CA THR A 271 5.83 4.11 -0.83
C THR A 271 7.01 3.18 -1.16
N ASP A 272 8.17 3.42 -0.57
CA ASP A 272 9.36 2.61 -0.83
C ASP A 272 9.22 1.15 -0.35
N VAL A 273 8.57 0.95 0.79
CA VAL A 273 8.24 -0.38 1.32
C VAL A 273 7.27 -1.11 0.39
N THR A 274 6.27 -0.40 -0.17
CA THR A 274 5.34 -0.96 -1.17
C THR A 274 6.05 -1.35 -2.45
N LEU A 275 6.94 -0.49 -2.95
CA LEU A 275 7.73 -0.78 -4.13
C LEU A 275 8.60 -2.03 -3.92
N ARG A 276 9.29 -2.16 -2.79
CA ARG A 276 10.07 -3.37 -2.45
C ARG A 276 9.20 -4.61 -2.35
N CYS A 277 8.05 -4.50 -1.69
CA CYS A 277 7.08 -5.59 -1.58
C CYS A 277 6.64 -6.13 -2.95
N CYS A 278 6.52 -5.25 -3.96
CA CYS A 278 6.16 -5.64 -5.31
C CYS A 278 7.35 -6.12 -6.16
N ILE A 279 8.53 -5.50 -6.06
CA ILE A 279 9.66 -5.74 -6.98
C ILE A 279 10.52 -6.94 -6.56
N ARG A 280 10.64 -7.22 -5.25
CA ARG A 280 11.40 -8.36 -4.71
C ARG A 280 10.95 -9.72 -5.27
N GLN A 281 9.81 -9.77 -5.94
CA GLN A 281 9.30 -10.91 -6.68
C GLN A 281 10.25 -11.44 -7.76
N ARG A 282 11.15 -10.60 -8.31
CA ARG A 282 12.03 -11.01 -9.42
C ARG A 282 13.38 -11.62 -9.02
N SER A 283 13.86 -11.39 -7.80
CA SER A 283 15.27 -11.67 -7.43
C SER A 283 15.51 -13.07 -6.84
N ASN A 284 14.46 -13.79 -6.45
CA ASN A 284 14.56 -15.10 -5.79
C ASN A 284 14.56 -16.31 -6.75
N GLU A 285 14.63 -16.12 -8.08
CA GLU A 285 14.58 -17.22 -9.05
C GLU A 285 15.86 -18.11 -9.11
N ASN A 286 16.90 -17.85 -8.30
CA ASN A 286 18.21 -18.49 -8.47
C ASN A 286 18.68 -19.49 -7.39
N THR A 287 17.84 -19.91 -6.44
CA THR A 287 18.22 -21.04 -5.57
C THR A 287 17.00 -21.89 -5.22
N ASP A 288 17.09 -23.14 -5.64
CA ASP A 288 16.27 -24.31 -5.31
C ASP A 288 14.97 -24.54 -6.10
N ALA A 289 15.02 -25.64 -6.85
CA ALA A 289 13.94 -26.24 -7.61
C ALA A 289 12.80 -26.73 -6.69
N GLN A 290 11.87 -25.83 -6.37
CA GLN A 290 10.49 -26.15 -6.04
C GLN A 290 9.61 -25.01 -6.50
N SER A 291 8.99 -25.21 -7.67
CA SER A 291 8.08 -24.30 -8.35
C SER A 291 6.84 -23.99 -7.50
N GLN A 292 6.96 -23.18 -6.46
CA GLN A 292 5.82 -22.48 -5.88
C GLN A 292 5.41 -21.40 -6.87
N ALA A 293 4.16 -21.46 -7.33
CA ALA A 293 3.59 -20.46 -8.23
C ALA A 293 3.55 -19.10 -7.51
N SER A 294 4.55 -18.26 -7.75
CA SER A 294 4.58 -16.89 -7.23
C SER A 294 3.55 -16.03 -7.94
N CYS A 295 3.01 -15.05 -7.22
CA CYS A 295 2.26 -13.96 -7.85
C CYS A 295 3.25 -13.08 -8.64
N TYR A 296 2.78 -12.43 -9.70
CA TYR A 296 3.63 -11.54 -10.50
C TYR A 296 2.94 -10.19 -10.77
N LEU A 297 3.70 -9.12 -10.58
CA LEU A 297 3.25 -7.76 -10.82
C LEU A 297 3.04 -7.50 -12.33
N ARG A 298 1.86 -7.03 -12.71
CA ARG A 298 1.53 -6.59 -14.09
C ARG A 298 1.58 -5.08 -14.27
N GLY A 299 1.35 -4.33 -13.20
CA GLY A 299 1.47 -2.88 -13.19
C GLY A 299 1.23 -2.30 -11.82
N LEU A 300 1.68 -1.06 -11.65
CA LEU A 300 1.68 -0.36 -10.38
C LEU A 300 1.22 1.09 -10.59
N ALA A 301 0.31 1.57 -9.75
CA ALA A 301 0.00 2.99 -9.66
C ALA A 301 -0.10 3.45 -8.21
N ILE A 302 0.75 4.41 -7.83
CA ILE A 302 0.76 4.99 -6.48
C ILE A 302 0.55 6.49 -6.57
N ALA A 303 -0.50 6.99 -5.92
CA ALA A 303 -0.66 8.42 -5.67
C ALA A 303 -0.05 8.76 -4.29
N THR A 304 1.11 9.40 -4.29
CA THR A 304 1.79 9.80 -3.05
C THR A 304 1.03 10.90 -2.30
N CYS A 305 1.07 10.90 -0.95
CA CYS A 305 0.46 11.97 -0.13
C CYS A 305 1.48 13.07 0.22
N CYS A 306 0.96 14.28 0.46
CA CYS A 306 1.66 15.51 0.86
C CYS A 306 2.63 15.42 2.06
N HIS A 307 2.61 14.33 2.84
CA HIS A 307 3.55 14.09 3.94
C HIS A 307 4.79 13.34 3.44
N HIS A 308 5.47 13.91 2.44
CA HIS A 308 6.59 13.34 1.67
C HIS A 308 7.91 13.15 2.46
N LEU A 309 7.83 12.87 3.75
CA LEU A 309 9.01 12.62 4.59
C LEU A 309 9.58 11.24 4.27
N CYS A 310 10.38 11.18 3.21
CA CYS A 310 11.18 10.01 2.88
C CYS A 310 12.21 9.78 3.98
N GLN A 311 12.44 8.52 4.34
CA GLN A 311 13.50 8.15 5.27
C GLN A 311 14.58 7.41 4.49
N TRP A 312 15.82 7.86 4.61
CA TRP A 312 16.97 7.27 3.91
C TRP A 312 17.01 5.75 4.04
N LYS A 313 16.86 5.24 5.28
CA LYS A 313 16.77 3.79 5.56
C LYS A 313 15.82 3.06 4.63
N ASN A 314 14.65 3.63 4.38
CA ASN A 314 13.61 2.98 3.61
C ASN A 314 13.69 3.25 2.11
N TYR A 315 14.55 4.17 1.66
CA TYR A 315 14.63 4.59 0.27
C TYR A 315 15.06 3.44 -0.64
N ILE A 316 14.23 3.15 -1.65
CA ILE A 316 14.39 1.95 -2.47
C ILE A 316 15.62 1.96 -3.40
N SER A 317 16.07 3.13 -3.85
CA SER A 317 17.22 3.23 -4.77
C SER A 317 18.58 3.07 -4.08
N ASN A 318 18.61 2.85 -2.76
CA ASN A 318 19.83 2.36 -2.07
C ASN A 318 20.11 0.89 -2.41
N SER A 319 19.13 0.18 -2.95
CA SER A 319 19.32 -1.09 -3.67
C SER A 319 19.34 -0.82 -5.17
N THR A 320 20.12 -1.59 -5.93
CA THR A 320 20.48 -1.47 -7.37
C THR A 320 19.31 -1.50 -8.39
N GLU A 321 18.09 -1.11 -8.03
CA GLU A 321 16.90 -1.21 -8.85
C GLU A 321 16.41 0.19 -9.29
N THR A 322 16.39 0.43 -10.60
CA THR A 322 15.86 1.67 -11.21
C THR A 322 14.34 1.60 -11.31
N ILE A 323 13.63 2.57 -10.74
CA ILE A 323 12.18 2.68 -10.80
C ILE A 323 11.81 4.02 -11.45
N ILE A 324 11.00 3.95 -12.50
CA ILE A 324 10.44 5.14 -13.15
C ILE A 324 9.14 5.49 -12.43
N LEU A 325 9.12 6.63 -11.73
CA LEU A 325 7.94 7.19 -11.07
C LEU A 325 7.31 8.26 -11.98
N LEU A 326 6.00 8.18 -12.18
CA LEU A 326 5.18 9.24 -12.78
C LEU A 326 4.34 9.90 -11.68
N HIS A 327 4.22 11.22 -11.70
CA HIS A 327 3.37 11.96 -10.79
C HIS A 327 1.96 12.09 -11.38
N LEU A 328 0.93 11.95 -10.53
CA LEU A 328 -0.50 12.03 -10.86
C LEU A 328 -1.13 13.29 -10.27
#